data_AF-A0A935IF57-F1
#
_entry.id   AF-A0A935IF57-F1
#
_cell.length_a   1.000
_cell.length_b   1.000
_cell.length_c   1.000
_cell.angle_alpha   90.00
_cell.angle_beta   90.00
_cell.angle_gamma   90.00
#
_symmetry.space_group_name_H-M   'P 1'
#
loop_
_entity.id
_entity.type
_entity.pdbx_description
1 polymer ?
#
loop_
_entity_poly.entity_id
_entity_poly.type
_entity_poly.pdbx_seq_one_letter_code
_entity_poly.pdbx_strand_id
1 'polypeptide(L)'
;MNTELFTKNLFNKLEVLLGEKNWKSKTAQLLNISSDAFYKKIRNESQLNLHELLLIKDTFKISIDALLDESNLTAIFDCSEVMVPKTSYVHYLENILLNFVKTSNLKDIYVYYTSNEISLFQYFQFPYLSAFKLFIWAKTNWDIPTNVDLKTEINTLVKNEKVQDLLKNITSYYNSFPSTEIWSINILDNTLNQLK
;
A
#
# COMPACT_ATOMS: atom_id res chain seq x y z
N MET A 1 -30.88 6.96 7.78
CA MET A 1 -29.50 6.51 8.05
C MET A 1 -29.58 5.31 8.98
N ASN A 2 -29.15 4.13 8.54
CA ASN A 2 -29.22 2.90 9.34
C ASN A 2 -28.00 2.80 10.26
N THR A 3 -28.14 3.25 11.51
CA THR A 3 -27.05 3.30 12.51
C THR A 3 -26.55 1.91 12.91
N GLU A 4 -27.41 0.90 12.86
CA GLU A 4 -27.05 -0.49 13.12
C GLU A 4 -26.15 -1.05 12.02
N LEU A 5 -26.49 -0.79 10.75
CA LEU A 5 -25.67 -1.17 9.62
C LEU A 5 -24.29 -0.49 9.63
N PHE A 6 -24.24 0.81 9.91
CA PHE A 6 -22.98 1.55 10.07
C PHE A 6 -22.09 0.92 11.15
N THR A 7 -22.66 0.64 12.31
CA THR A 7 -21.94 0.08 13.47
C THR A 7 -21.39 -1.31 13.15
N LYS A 8 -22.19 -2.15 12.46
CA LYS A 8 -21.76 -3.46 11.96
C LYS A 8 -20.61 -3.34 10.97
N ASN A 9 -20.72 -2.45 9.98
CA ASN A 9 -19.66 -2.23 8.98
C ASN A 9 -18.35 -1.76 9.65
N LEU A 10 -18.44 -0.85 10.62
CA LEU A 10 -17.29 -0.37 11.36
C LEU A 10 -16.56 -1.50 12.10
N PHE A 11 -17.29 -2.32 12.85
CA PHE A 11 -16.68 -3.40 13.62
C PHE A 11 -16.12 -4.52 12.74
N ASN A 12 -16.79 -4.86 11.64
CA ASN A 12 -16.24 -5.78 10.64
C ASN A 12 -14.92 -5.25 10.07
N LYS A 13 -14.86 -3.94 9.75
CA LYS A 13 -13.62 -3.32 9.25
C LYS A 13 -12.49 -3.38 10.28
N LEU A 14 -12.79 -3.12 11.56
CA LEU A 14 -11.82 -3.22 12.65
C LEU A 14 -11.33 -4.66 12.88
N GLU A 15 -12.22 -5.64 12.77
CA GLU A 15 -11.87 -7.06 12.85
C GLU A 15 -10.89 -7.48 11.75
N VAL A 16 -11.15 -7.07 10.51
CA VAL A 16 -10.25 -7.33 9.38
C VAL A 16 -8.90 -6.63 9.56
N LEU A 17 -8.89 -5.36 9.98
CA LEU A 17 -7.67 -4.57 10.13
C LEU A 17 -6.77 -5.04 11.28
N LEU A 18 -7.35 -5.45 12.41
CA LEU A 18 -6.61 -5.78 13.64
C LEU A 18 -6.45 -7.29 13.87
N GLY A 19 -7.11 -8.11 13.06
CA GLY A 19 -7.15 -9.57 13.14
C GLY A 19 -8.14 -10.10 14.19
N GLU A 20 -8.73 -11.26 13.90
CA GLU A 20 -9.83 -11.88 14.66
C GLU A 20 -9.57 -12.01 16.17
N LYS A 21 -8.33 -12.31 16.58
CA LYS A 21 -8.03 -12.63 17.98
C LYS A 21 -7.97 -11.42 18.92
N ASN A 22 -7.64 -10.23 18.42
CA ASN A 22 -7.23 -9.10 19.27
C ASN A 22 -7.95 -7.78 18.99
N TRP A 23 -8.80 -7.70 17.96
CA TRP A 23 -9.43 -6.43 17.62
C TRP A 23 -10.32 -5.88 18.73
N LYS A 24 -11.04 -6.75 19.45
CA LYS A 24 -11.95 -6.35 20.53
C LYS A 24 -11.22 -5.73 21.71
N SER A 25 -10.18 -6.41 22.20
CA SER A 25 -9.39 -5.92 23.34
C SER A 25 -8.64 -4.63 23.01
N LYS A 26 -8.03 -4.55 21.82
CA LYS A 26 -7.34 -3.34 21.34
C LYS A 26 -8.30 -2.15 21.20
N THR A 27 -9.49 -2.38 20.65
CA THR A 27 -10.47 -1.30 20.47
C THR A 27 -11.05 -0.84 21.81
N ALA A 28 -11.38 -1.76 22.72
CA ALA A 28 -11.84 -1.40 24.07
C ALA A 28 -10.78 -0.60 24.85
N GLN A 29 -9.51 -0.99 24.73
CA GLN A 29 -8.38 -0.26 25.32
C GLN A 29 -8.24 1.15 24.73
N LEU A 30 -8.34 1.29 23.39
CA LEU A 30 -8.30 2.60 22.73
C LEU A 30 -9.40 3.52 23.27
N LEU A 31 -10.63 3.00 23.35
CA LEU A 31 -11.78 3.76 23.84
C LEU A 31 -11.75 4.01 25.36
N ASN A 32 -10.80 3.41 26.07
CA ASN A 32 -10.69 3.45 27.53
C ASN A 32 -11.99 2.99 28.24
N ILE A 33 -12.58 1.89 27.77
CA ILE A 33 -13.80 1.30 28.33
C ILE A 33 -13.58 -0.16 28.72
N SER A 34 -14.46 -0.68 29.58
CA SER A 34 -14.43 -2.10 29.96
C SER A 34 -14.82 -2.99 28.79
N SER A 35 -14.40 -4.26 28.84
CA SER A 35 -14.80 -5.25 27.84
C SER A 35 -16.33 -5.41 27.76
N ASP A 36 -17.03 -5.39 28.90
CA ASP A 36 -18.51 -5.46 28.92
C ASP A 36 -19.15 -4.26 28.20
N ALA A 37 -18.67 -3.04 28.47
CA ALA A 37 -19.16 -1.84 27.81
C ALA A 37 -18.91 -1.88 26.30
N PHE A 38 -17.77 -2.40 25.86
CA PHE A 38 -17.48 -2.58 24.44
C PHE A 38 -18.38 -3.63 23.79
N TYR A 39 -18.65 -4.76 24.46
CA TYR A 39 -19.57 -5.78 23.97
C TYR A 39 -21.00 -5.27 23.81
N LYS A 40 -21.47 -4.38 24.69
CA LYS A 40 -22.75 -3.67 24.53
C LYS A 40 -22.78 -2.83 23.26
N LYS A 41 -21.66 -2.18 22.90
CA LYS A 41 -21.55 -1.43 21.64
C LYS A 41 -21.59 -2.34 20.42
N ILE A 42 -20.89 -3.48 20.45
CA ILE A 42 -20.95 -4.49 19.38
C ILE A 42 -22.38 -4.99 19.14
N ARG A 43 -23.12 -5.25 20.22
CA ARG A 43 -24.53 -5.70 20.15
C ARG A 43 -25.53 -4.57 19.90
N ASN A 44 -25.05 -3.34 19.68
CA ASN A 44 -25.88 -2.14 19.49
C ASN A 44 -26.81 -1.82 20.69
N GLU A 45 -26.51 -2.33 21.89
CA GLU A 45 -27.19 -2.00 23.15
C GLU A 45 -26.75 -0.62 23.69
N SER A 46 -25.58 -0.14 23.24
CA SER A 46 -25.06 1.20 23.52
C SER A 46 -24.43 1.77 22.24
N GLN A 47 -24.70 3.04 21.93
CA GLN A 47 -24.16 3.66 20.72
C GLN A 47 -22.71 4.13 20.91
N LEU A 48 -21.96 4.19 19.81
CA LEU A 48 -20.70 4.92 19.75
C LEU A 48 -20.98 6.43 19.71
N ASN A 49 -20.33 7.19 20.58
CA ASN A 49 -20.41 8.65 20.54
C ASN A 49 -19.41 9.25 19.54
N LEU A 50 -19.57 10.52 19.20
CA LEU A 50 -18.72 11.20 18.22
C LEU A 50 -17.23 11.18 18.59
N HIS A 51 -16.89 11.33 19.88
CA HIS A 51 -15.50 11.30 20.32
C HIS A 51 -14.87 9.90 20.13
N GLU A 52 -15.60 8.85 20.49
CA GLU A 52 -15.17 7.45 20.26
C GLU A 52 -14.97 7.18 18.75
N LEU A 53 -15.86 7.68 17.90
CA LEU A 53 -15.75 7.55 16.44
C LEU A 53 -14.53 8.28 15.89
N LEU A 54 -14.27 9.52 16.34
CA LEU A 54 -13.09 10.29 15.93
C LEU A 54 -11.81 9.61 16.39
N LEU A 55 -11.78 9.05 17.59
CA LEU A 55 -10.62 8.32 18.12
C LEU A 55 -10.31 7.07 17.27
N ILE A 56 -11.34 6.32 16.88
CA ILE A 56 -11.21 5.16 15.99
C ILE A 56 -10.73 5.60 14.60
N LYS A 57 -11.34 6.64 14.02
CA LYS A 57 -10.96 7.22 12.73
C LYS A 57 -9.48 7.60 12.72
N ASP A 58 -9.04 8.40 13.68
CA ASP A 58 -7.71 8.99 13.65
C ASP A 58 -6.61 7.96 13.95
N THR A 59 -6.92 6.96 14.77
CA THR A 59 -6.00 5.87 15.14
C THR A 59 -5.85 4.84 14.03
N PHE A 60 -6.97 4.38 13.47
CA PHE A 60 -6.97 3.28 12.48
C PHE A 60 -7.10 3.76 11.03
N LYS A 61 -7.15 5.07 10.80
CA LYS A 61 -7.30 5.71 9.49
C LYS A 61 -8.51 5.20 8.70
N ILE A 62 -9.60 4.91 9.41
CA ILE A 62 -10.85 4.46 8.79
C ILE A 62 -11.65 5.68 8.30
N SER A 63 -12.01 5.70 7.02
CA SER A 63 -12.95 6.69 6.49
C SER A 63 -14.36 6.39 6.98
N ILE A 64 -14.98 7.37 7.66
CA ILE A 64 -16.36 7.26 8.16
C ILE A 64 -17.35 7.27 6.99
N ASP A 65 -17.10 8.09 5.97
CA ASP A 65 -17.94 8.16 4.78
C ASP A 65 -18.01 6.82 4.04
N ALA A 66 -16.91 6.06 4.03
CA ALA A 66 -16.85 4.70 3.48
C ALA A 66 -17.85 3.73 4.11
N LEU A 67 -18.17 3.95 5.38
CA LEU A 67 -19.03 3.06 6.16
C LEU A 67 -20.51 3.42 5.98
N LEU A 68 -20.79 4.62 5.47
CA LEU A 68 -22.13 5.15 5.23
C LEU A 68 -22.63 4.87 3.82
N ASP A 69 -21.74 4.64 2.87
CA ASP A 69 -22.11 4.42 1.47
C ASP A 69 -22.59 2.97 1.25
N GLU A 70 -23.91 2.79 1.11
CA GLU A 70 -24.52 1.52 0.66
C GLU A 70 -24.33 1.32 -0.85
N SER A 71 -24.02 2.40 -1.58
CA SER A 71 -23.77 2.34 -3.00
C SER A 71 -22.29 2.05 -3.21
N ASN A 72 -21.96 0.89 -3.79
CA ASN A 72 -20.59 0.53 -4.22
C ASN A 72 -20.08 1.43 -5.37
N LEU A 73 -20.54 2.67 -5.47
CA LEU A 73 -20.25 3.63 -6.53
C LEU A 73 -19.00 4.46 -6.23
N THR A 74 -18.50 4.43 -5.00
CA THR A 74 -17.30 5.18 -4.60
C THR A 74 -16.16 4.22 -4.25
N ALA A 75 -15.00 4.46 -4.87
CA ALA A 75 -13.75 3.79 -4.52
C ALA A 75 -12.89 4.76 -3.71
N ILE A 76 -12.46 4.34 -2.51
CA ILE A 76 -11.56 5.13 -1.68
C ILE A 76 -10.13 4.67 -1.93
N PHE A 77 -9.29 5.63 -2.31
CA PHE A 77 -7.87 5.40 -2.53
C PHE A 77 -7.08 5.98 -1.36
N ASP A 78 -6.28 5.14 -0.72
CA ASP A 78 -5.25 5.61 0.22
C ASP A 78 -3.97 5.91 -0.57
N CYS A 79 -3.71 7.20 -0.78
CA CYS A 79 -2.50 7.69 -1.45
C CYS A 79 -1.44 8.21 -0.47
N SER A 80 -1.61 7.99 0.84
CA SER A 80 -0.71 8.55 1.85
C SER A 80 0.75 8.16 1.63
N GLU A 81 1.01 6.87 1.35
CA GLU A 81 2.37 6.38 1.08
C GLU A 81 2.96 6.92 -0.23
N VAL A 82 2.12 7.22 -1.24
CA VAL A 82 2.56 7.83 -2.51
C VAL A 82 3.08 9.25 -2.26
N MET A 83 2.39 10.00 -1.39
CA MET A 83 2.69 11.40 -1.09
C MET A 83 3.91 11.63 -0.18
N VAL A 84 4.41 10.59 0.51
CA VAL A 84 5.63 10.72 1.33
C VAL A 84 6.85 10.93 0.43
N PRO A 85 7.69 11.96 0.65
CA PRO A 85 8.93 12.13 -0.11
C PRO A 85 9.84 10.90 0.00
N LYS A 86 10.42 10.44 -1.11
CA LYS A 86 11.31 9.27 -1.08
C LYS A 86 12.71 9.74 -0.71
N THR A 87 13.27 9.19 0.36
CA THR A 87 14.57 9.62 0.89
C THR A 87 15.74 8.83 0.33
N SER A 88 15.50 7.64 -0.22
CA SER A 88 16.50 6.78 -0.87
C SER A 88 15.83 5.72 -1.74
N TYR A 89 16.61 5.09 -2.64
CA TYR A 89 16.17 3.92 -3.41
C TYR A 89 15.69 2.78 -2.51
N VAL A 90 16.40 2.55 -1.41
CA VAL A 90 16.09 1.50 -0.44
C VAL A 90 14.74 1.74 0.20
N HIS A 91 14.48 2.97 0.67
CA HIS A 91 13.19 3.33 1.26
C HIS A 91 12.03 3.12 0.27
N TYR A 92 12.23 3.49 -0.99
CA TYR A 92 11.24 3.25 -2.04
C TYR A 92 10.94 1.76 -2.24
N LEU A 93 11.98 0.92 -2.34
CA LEU A 93 11.83 -0.53 -2.53
C LEU A 93 11.25 -1.23 -1.30
N GLU A 94 11.64 -0.83 -0.09
CA GLU A 94 11.08 -1.34 1.16
C GLU A 94 9.58 -1.06 1.26
N ASN A 95 9.13 0.14 0.87
CA ASN A 95 7.70 0.46 0.86
C ASN A 95 6.92 -0.41 -0.15
N ILE A 96 7.48 -0.68 -1.34
CA ILE A 96 6.86 -1.59 -2.30
C ILE A 96 6.74 -2.99 -1.71
N LEU A 97 7.84 -3.51 -1.14
CA LEU A 97 7.85 -4.85 -0.54
C LEU A 97 6.87 -4.96 0.62
N LEU A 98 6.80 -3.94 1.48
CA LEU A 98 5.84 -3.89 2.59
C LEU A 98 4.40 -4.01 2.10
N ASN A 99 4.05 -3.31 1.02
CA ASN A 99 2.71 -3.41 0.44
C ASN A 99 2.43 -4.80 -0.12
N PHE A 100 3.38 -5.42 -0.81
CA PHE A 100 3.19 -6.80 -1.28
C PHE A 100 3.02 -7.81 -0.14
N VAL A 101 3.77 -7.65 0.96
CA VAL A 101 3.60 -8.48 2.16
C VAL A 101 2.23 -8.28 2.81
N LYS A 102 1.73 -7.04 2.88
CA LYS A 102 0.36 -6.76 3.33
C LYS A 102 -0.66 -7.44 2.42
N THR A 103 -0.49 -7.29 1.11
CA THR A 103 -1.37 -7.87 0.09
C THR A 103 -1.38 -9.39 0.16
N SER A 104 -0.24 -10.06 0.39
CA SER A 104 -0.18 -11.54 0.47
C SER A 104 -0.97 -12.15 1.62
N ASN A 105 -1.38 -11.35 2.61
CA ASN A 105 -2.24 -11.81 3.70
C ASN A 105 -3.75 -11.76 3.36
N LEU A 106 -4.12 -11.20 2.21
CA LEU A 106 -5.50 -11.17 1.73
C LEU A 106 -5.89 -12.52 1.12
N LYS A 107 -7.18 -12.87 1.21
CA LYS A 107 -7.73 -14.05 0.52
C LYS A 107 -8.22 -13.67 -0.87
N ASP A 108 -8.16 -14.60 -1.82
CA ASP A 108 -8.71 -14.47 -3.18
C ASP A 108 -8.21 -13.22 -3.94
N ILE A 109 -6.90 -12.97 -3.87
CA ILE A 109 -6.25 -11.84 -4.55
C ILE A 109 -6.25 -12.08 -6.06
N TYR A 110 -6.62 -11.06 -6.82
CA TYR A 110 -6.34 -10.97 -8.26
C TYR A 110 -5.90 -9.54 -8.59
N VAL A 111 -4.80 -9.38 -9.32
CA VAL A 111 -4.21 -8.07 -9.61
C VAL A 111 -4.44 -7.68 -11.06
N TYR A 112 -5.12 -6.56 -11.29
CA TYR A 112 -5.10 -5.89 -12.59
C TYR A 112 -4.02 -4.81 -12.55
N TYR A 113 -3.06 -4.88 -13.45
CA TYR A 113 -1.97 -3.91 -13.55
C TYR A 113 -2.03 -3.17 -14.87
N THR A 114 -1.98 -1.84 -14.81
CA THR A 114 -1.96 -0.97 -15.99
C THR A 114 -1.04 0.22 -15.73
N SER A 115 -0.24 0.57 -16.72
CA SER A 115 0.66 1.73 -16.69
C SER A 115 0.96 2.24 -18.10
N ASN A 116 1.48 3.45 -18.19
CA ASN A 116 1.94 4.03 -19.46
C ASN A 116 3.33 3.52 -19.90
N GLU A 117 3.91 2.59 -19.14
CA GLU A 117 5.21 1.97 -19.38
C GLU A 117 5.12 0.48 -19.03
N ILE A 118 6.14 -0.32 -19.37
CA ILE A 118 6.19 -1.71 -18.89
C ILE A 118 6.08 -1.71 -17.36
N SER A 119 5.38 -2.69 -16.81
CA SER A 119 5.29 -2.94 -15.38
C SER A 119 6.66 -2.84 -14.71
N LEU A 120 6.70 -2.06 -13.63
CA LEU A 120 7.87 -1.86 -12.78
C LEU A 120 8.56 -3.18 -12.44
N PHE A 121 7.77 -4.21 -12.17
CA PHE A 121 8.21 -5.52 -11.72
C PHE A 121 8.87 -6.33 -12.84
N GLN A 122 8.59 -5.99 -14.10
CA GLN A 122 9.30 -6.56 -15.24
C GLN A 122 10.71 -5.97 -15.37
N TYR A 123 10.90 -4.68 -15.07
CA TYR A 123 12.24 -4.09 -15.02
C TYR A 123 13.09 -4.72 -13.93
N PHE A 124 12.49 -4.99 -12.76
CA PHE A 124 13.18 -5.49 -11.57
C PHE A 124 13.88 -6.85 -11.75
N GLN A 125 13.53 -7.59 -12.80
CA GLN A 125 14.19 -8.84 -13.19
C GLN A 125 15.58 -8.63 -13.82
N PHE A 126 15.89 -7.40 -14.25
CA PHE A 126 17.11 -7.07 -14.98
C PHE A 126 17.95 -6.05 -14.19
N PRO A 127 18.98 -6.47 -13.45
CA PRO A 127 19.71 -5.61 -12.50
C PRO A 127 20.14 -4.26 -13.05
N TYR A 128 20.68 -4.23 -14.27
CA TYR A 128 21.12 -2.99 -14.92
C TYR A 128 19.96 -2.08 -15.33
N LEU A 129 18.84 -2.65 -15.79
CA LEU A 129 17.66 -1.88 -16.15
C LEU A 129 16.95 -1.34 -14.90
N SER A 130 16.89 -2.14 -13.83
CA SER A 130 16.42 -1.70 -12.50
C SER A 130 17.24 -0.52 -11.98
N ALA A 131 18.56 -0.64 -12.00
CA ALA A 131 19.47 0.41 -11.54
C ALA A 131 19.32 1.70 -12.38
N PHE A 132 19.22 1.56 -13.71
CA PHE A 132 18.95 2.67 -14.60
C PHE A 132 17.63 3.38 -14.28
N LYS A 133 16.53 2.62 -14.13
CA LYS A 133 15.22 3.19 -13.82
C LYS A 133 15.17 3.86 -12.44
N LEU A 134 15.76 3.22 -11.42
CA LEU A 134 15.88 3.79 -10.08
C LEU A 134 16.63 5.13 -10.11
N PHE A 135 17.74 5.21 -10.85
CA PHE A 135 18.49 6.46 -11.03
C PHE A 135 17.64 7.54 -11.68
N ILE A 136 16.95 7.22 -12.78
CA ILE A 136 16.10 8.18 -13.48
C ILE A 136 15.01 8.70 -12.56
N TRP A 137 14.27 7.83 -11.84
CA TRP A 137 13.22 8.28 -10.91
C TRP A 137 13.76 9.13 -9.76
N ALA A 138 14.93 8.79 -9.21
CA ALA A 138 15.56 9.63 -8.19
C ALA A 138 15.82 11.05 -8.69
N LYS A 139 16.30 11.17 -9.94
CA LYS A 139 16.61 12.43 -10.58
C LYS A 139 15.38 13.21 -11.07
N THR A 140 14.33 12.53 -11.53
CA THR A 140 13.17 13.18 -12.17
C THR A 140 11.93 13.29 -11.28
N ASN A 141 11.81 12.47 -10.23
CA ASN A 141 10.58 12.36 -9.43
C ASN A 141 10.78 12.56 -7.93
N TRP A 142 11.96 12.27 -7.38
CA TRP A 142 12.14 12.20 -5.92
C TRP A 142 13.03 13.31 -5.35
N ASP A 143 13.53 14.22 -6.19
CA ASP A 143 14.45 15.30 -5.81
C ASP A 143 15.65 14.81 -4.99
N ILE A 144 16.08 13.56 -5.19
CA ILE A 144 17.25 12.98 -4.52
C ILE A 144 18.49 13.47 -5.27
N PRO A 145 19.43 14.19 -4.61
CA PRO A 145 20.64 14.66 -5.28
C PRO A 145 21.49 13.50 -5.78
N THR A 146 21.55 13.31 -7.10
CA THR A 146 22.46 12.36 -7.74
C THR A 146 23.75 13.09 -8.11
N ASN A 147 24.71 13.14 -7.19
CA ASN A 147 25.97 13.88 -7.37
C ASN A 147 27.03 13.12 -8.17
N VAL A 148 26.69 11.93 -8.67
CA VAL A 148 27.57 11.05 -9.45
C VAL A 148 26.99 10.82 -10.83
N ASP A 149 27.87 10.53 -11.78
CA ASP A 149 27.45 10.22 -13.14
C ASP A 149 26.64 8.91 -13.21
N LEU A 150 25.81 8.80 -14.26
CA LEU A 150 24.92 7.66 -14.49
C LEU A 150 25.64 6.30 -14.40
N LYS A 151 26.83 6.19 -15.01
CA LYS A 151 27.54 4.91 -15.10
C LYS A 151 28.06 4.49 -13.72
N THR A 152 28.59 5.42 -12.96
CA THR A 152 29.05 5.16 -11.59
C THR A 152 27.89 4.74 -10.69
N GLU A 153 26.76 5.44 -10.78
CA GLU A 153 25.59 5.16 -9.94
C GLU A 153 24.94 3.81 -10.27
N ILE A 154 24.78 3.49 -11.56
CA ILE A 154 24.29 2.17 -11.99
C ILE A 154 25.18 1.05 -11.45
N ASN A 155 26.50 1.18 -11.61
CA ASN A 155 27.43 0.15 -11.14
C ASN A 155 27.39 -0.01 -9.61
N THR A 156 27.12 1.08 -8.88
CA THR A 156 26.96 1.07 -7.43
C THR A 156 25.68 0.33 -7.03
N LEU A 157 24.55 0.64 -7.69
CA LEU A 157 23.26 0.00 -7.42
C LEU A 157 23.23 -1.49 -7.77
N VAL A 158 23.85 -1.88 -8.89
CA VAL A 158 23.94 -3.30 -9.31
C VAL A 158 24.72 -4.13 -8.30
N LYS A 159 25.75 -3.55 -7.66
CA LYS A 159 26.58 -4.22 -6.65
C LYS A 159 26.02 -4.13 -5.22
N ASN A 160 24.96 -3.34 -5.01
CA ASN A 160 24.37 -3.18 -3.69
C ASN A 160 23.47 -4.38 -3.36
N GLU A 161 23.97 -5.28 -2.51
CA GLU A 161 23.28 -6.52 -2.12
C GLU A 161 21.86 -6.26 -1.58
N LYS A 162 21.71 -5.26 -0.71
CA LYS A 162 20.39 -4.90 -0.15
C LYS A 162 19.39 -4.50 -1.24
N VAL A 163 19.82 -3.72 -2.22
CA VAL A 163 18.97 -3.34 -3.36
C VAL A 163 18.60 -4.57 -4.18
N GLN A 164 19.57 -5.43 -4.50
CA GLN A 164 19.31 -6.64 -5.29
C GLN A 164 18.36 -7.61 -4.58
N ASP A 165 18.51 -7.79 -3.26
CA ASP A 165 17.61 -8.63 -2.46
C ASP A 165 16.18 -8.08 -2.45
N LEU A 166 16.02 -6.76 -2.29
CA LEU A 166 14.71 -6.12 -2.34
C LEU A 166 14.06 -6.31 -3.73
N LEU A 167 14.79 -6.06 -4.81
CA LEU A 167 14.30 -6.26 -6.19
C LEU A 167 13.83 -7.70 -6.43
N LYS A 168 14.64 -8.68 -5.98
CA LYS A 168 14.31 -10.10 -6.09
C LYS A 168 13.07 -10.47 -5.30
N ASN A 169 12.96 -10.01 -4.05
CA ASN A 169 11.81 -10.29 -3.19
C ASN A 169 10.53 -9.67 -3.76
N ILE A 170 10.58 -8.41 -4.19
CA ILE A 170 9.45 -7.73 -4.84
C ILE A 170 8.97 -8.50 -6.06
N THR A 171 9.90 -8.89 -6.94
CA THR A 171 9.60 -9.67 -8.14
C THR A 171 8.98 -11.02 -7.80
N SER A 172 9.50 -11.71 -6.78
CA SER A 172 8.96 -12.98 -6.32
C SER A 172 7.53 -12.85 -5.79
N TYR A 173 7.23 -11.79 -5.04
CA TYR A 173 5.87 -11.53 -4.58
C TYR A 173 4.94 -11.25 -5.75
N TYR A 174 5.33 -10.35 -6.66
CA TYR A 174 4.53 -10.01 -7.83
C TYR A 174 4.15 -11.25 -8.65
N ASN A 175 5.13 -12.12 -8.93
CA ASN A 175 4.93 -13.35 -9.68
C ASN A 175 4.10 -14.41 -8.95
N SER A 176 3.87 -14.26 -7.64
CA SER A 176 3.03 -15.18 -6.86
C SER A 176 1.54 -14.83 -6.89
N PHE A 177 1.18 -13.60 -7.29
CA PHE A 177 -0.21 -13.19 -7.42
C PHE A 177 -0.76 -13.49 -8.81
N PRO A 178 -1.98 -14.06 -8.94
CA PRO A 178 -2.63 -14.14 -10.24
C PRO A 178 -2.94 -12.72 -10.71
N SER A 179 -2.57 -12.41 -11.95
CA SER A 179 -2.67 -11.05 -12.47
C SER A 179 -2.95 -10.99 -13.96
N THR A 180 -3.49 -9.85 -14.40
CA THR A 180 -3.57 -9.44 -15.79
C THR A 180 -2.83 -8.11 -15.93
N GLU A 181 -1.83 -8.07 -16.81
CA GLU A 181 -1.20 -6.82 -17.24
C GLU A 181 -1.88 -6.30 -18.52
N ILE A 182 -2.25 -5.03 -18.51
CA ILE A 182 -2.86 -4.35 -19.67
C ILE A 182 -1.80 -3.43 -20.27
N TRP A 183 -1.36 -3.75 -21.49
CA TRP A 183 -0.31 -3.01 -22.19
C TRP A 183 -0.89 -2.21 -23.35
N SER A 184 -0.39 -0.98 -23.51
CA SER A 184 -0.65 -0.17 -24.71
C SER A 184 0.32 -0.53 -25.84
N ILE A 185 0.01 -0.16 -27.08
CA ILE A 185 0.93 -0.35 -28.23
C ILE A 185 2.25 0.40 -28.04
N ASN A 186 2.24 1.50 -27.27
CA ASN A 186 3.38 2.38 -27.05
C ASN A 186 4.11 2.10 -25.73
N ILE A 187 3.91 0.92 -25.12
CA ILE A 187 4.37 0.60 -23.76
C ILE A 187 5.89 0.71 -23.56
N LEU A 188 6.67 0.62 -24.64
CA LEU A 188 8.13 0.70 -24.63
C LEU A 188 8.70 2.11 -24.86
N ASP A 189 7.89 3.04 -25.38
CA ASP A 189 8.37 4.31 -25.93
C ASP A 189 9.12 5.13 -24.89
N ASN A 190 8.62 5.19 -23.66
CA ASN A 190 9.25 5.93 -22.57
C ASN A 190 10.67 5.41 -22.30
N THR A 191 10.81 4.11 -22.07
CA THR A 191 12.11 3.48 -21.76
C THR A 191 13.08 3.63 -22.93
N LEU A 192 12.62 3.41 -24.16
CA LEU A 192 13.47 3.57 -25.34
C LEU A 192 13.93 5.02 -25.53
N ASN A 193 13.09 6.00 -25.24
CA ASN A 193 13.48 7.42 -25.31
C ASN A 193 14.48 7.82 -24.22
N GLN A 194 14.43 7.19 -23.04
CA GLN A 194 15.40 7.44 -21.96
C GLN A 194 16.78 6.83 -22.25
N LEU A 195 16.86 5.82 -23.12
CA LEU A 195 18.10 5.11 -23.48
C LEU A 195 18.85 5.71 -24.68
N LYS A 196 18.27 6.70 -25.34
CA LYS A 196 18.90 7.44 -26.46
C LYS A 196 19.95 8.42 -25.94
#